data_AF-A0A1G2XTH2-F1
#
_entry.id   AF-A0A1G2XTH2-F1
#
_cell.length_a   1.000
_cell.length_b   1.000
_cell.length_c   1.000
_cell.angle_alpha   90.00
_cell.angle_beta   90.00
_cell.angle_gamma   90.00
#
_symmetry.space_group_name_H-M   'P 1'
#
loop_
_entity.id
_entity.type
_entity.pdbx_description
1 polymer ?
#
loop_
_entity_poly.entity_id
_entity_poly.type
_entity_poly.pdbx_seq_one_letter_code
_entity_poly.pdbx_strand_id
1 'polypeptide(L)'
;MATLTLPGLATGIDTSALISQLVTVEGRRLAQYQVKQQAYEAQKMALESVRTKVSTLKSATNALADVSNLNIFTTSSSDNDILSISASSDANPGSHTVEVNQLATTETWIQDSSTFSYKTDYVGTGTFIYTYNNQTRAINTVANETTLEDLVNLINNDTSNPGVTASLLYHGGKYLLMLSGRDAGENYQISVDSKYTEVWKAATNLTDGGTSASLTTKITELDQFTLNGGLQGDEKIVISGKNHFGTSLADKEININNNTTVGQLIDAINEQFDGAATAKFVNGQIVLTDHLSDTSAMEISFTYDSGTGDTVLALPNMAVSTEGGGTPDVLALGSFSKTQSAQSSKIKIDGYPTSSTSEEQRLTLGSTATDGTFRLTYDGHTTANINYDATTEQIQAAMAAAGISGITVGGDKLSEN
;
A
#
# COMPACT_ATOMS: atom_id res chain seq x y z
N MET A 1 -62.86 60.72 -83.39
CA MET A 1 -63.04 59.37 -82.83
C MET A 1 -62.20 58.39 -83.61
N ALA A 2 -61.47 57.55 -82.86
CA ALA A 2 -60.73 56.33 -83.20
C ALA A 2 -59.87 56.34 -84.48
N THR A 3 -58.58 56.00 -84.38
CA THR A 3 -58.22 54.58 -84.27
C THR A 3 -56.84 54.39 -83.64
N LEU A 4 -56.77 53.53 -82.62
CA LEU A 4 -55.55 52.99 -82.04
C LEU A 4 -55.21 51.68 -82.77
N THR A 5 -54.00 51.57 -83.32
CA THR A 5 -53.48 50.35 -83.93
C THR A 5 -52.36 49.77 -83.06
N LEU A 6 -52.57 48.56 -82.54
CA LEU A 6 -51.57 47.75 -81.81
C LEU A 6 -51.00 46.68 -82.76
N PRO A 7 -49.72 46.76 -83.17
CA PRO A 7 -49.12 45.76 -84.03
C PRO A 7 -48.81 44.51 -83.18
N GLY A 8 -49.47 43.39 -83.50
CA GLY A 8 -49.24 42.09 -82.85
C GLY A 8 -50.50 41.30 -82.50
N LEU A 9 -51.67 41.94 -82.40
CA LEU A 9 -52.95 41.23 -82.19
C LEU A 9 -53.43 40.50 -83.46
N ALA A 10 -52.90 40.85 -84.65
CA ALA A 10 -53.35 40.38 -85.96
C ALA A 10 -52.41 39.38 -86.67
N THR A 11 -51.26 39.00 -86.08
CA THR A 11 -50.40 37.97 -86.68
C THR A 11 -50.74 36.56 -86.19
N GLY A 12 -51.66 36.42 -85.24
CA GLY A 12 -51.96 35.12 -84.62
C GLY A 12 -50.78 34.54 -83.84
N ILE A 13 -49.81 35.37 -83.42
CA ILE A 13 -48.66 34.91 -82.64
C ILE A 13 -49.13 34.71 -81.20
N ASP A 14 -49.34 33.44 -80.85
CA ASP A 14 -49.61 33.00 -79.50
C ASP A 14 -48.33 33.15 -78.66
N THR A 15 -48.23 34.28 -77.95
CA THR A 15 -47.10 34.58 -77.08
C THR A 15 -46.97 33.58 -75.93
N SER A 16 -48.07 32.96 -75.50
CA SER A 16 -48.05 31.86 -74.53
C SER A 16 -47.40 30.61 -75.13
N ALA A 17 -47.74 30.27 -76.37
CA ALA A 17 -47.08 29.17 -77.10
C ALA A 17 -45.59 29.45 -77.36
N LEU A 18 -45.23 30.69 -77.70
CA LEU A 18 -43.83 31.08 -77.94
C LEU A 18 -43.00 31.08 -76.64
N ILE A 19 -43.56 31.58 -75.53
CA ILE A 19 -42.95 31.48 -74.20
C ILE A 19 -42.82 30.01 -73.79
N SER A 20 -43.84 29.18 -74.03
CA SER A 20 -43.79 27.73 -73.76
C SER A 20 -42.71 27.02 -74.59
N GLN A 21 -42.55 27.39 -75.87
CA GLN A 21 -41.47 26.88 -76.72
C GLN A 21 -40.10 27.34 -76.23
N LEU A 22 -39.96 28.60 -75.82
CA LEU A 22 -38.70 29.13 -75.29
C LEU A 22 -38.34 28.48 -73.95
N VAL A 23 -39.31 28.30 -73.04
CA VAL A 23 -39.17 27.54 -71.79
C VAL A 23 -38.78 26.09 -72.06
N THR A 24 -39.36 25.45 -73.09
CA THR A 24 -39.00 24.08 -73.50
C THR A 24 -37.55 24.02 -74.01
N VAL A 25 -37.10 25.02 -74.78
CA VAL A 25 -35.72 25.12 -75.28
C VAL A 25 -34.74 25.38 -74.13
N GLU A 26 -35.05 26.32 -73.24
CA GLU A 26 -34.27 26.60 -72.02
C GLU A 26 -34.21 25.37 -71.08
N GLY A 27 -35.31 24.61 -71.00
CA GLY A 27 -35.41 23.36 -70.25
C GLY A 27 -34.52 22.23 -70.76
N ARG A 28 -34.08 22.24 -72.03
CA ARG A 28 -33.14 21.24 -72.57
C ARG A 28 -31.81 21.25 -71.83
N ARG A 29 -31.31 22.43 -71.46
CA ARG A 29 -30.06 22.57 -70.72
C ARG A 29 -30.18 21.93 -69.33
N LEU A 30 -31.31 22.14 -68.66
CA LEU A 30 -31.61 21.50 -67.39
C LEU A 30 -31.69 19.97 -67.53
N ALA A 31 -32.39 19.46 -68.54
CA ALA A 31 -32.49 18.02 -68.82
C ALA A 31 -31.10 17.39 -69.06
N GLN A 32 -30.21 18.08 -69.80
CA GLN A 32 -28.82 17.62 -69.99
C GLN A 32 -28.04 17.56 -68.67
N TYR A 33 -28.19 18.55 -67.79
CA TYR A 33 -27.55 18.52 -66.46
C TYR A 33 -28.15 17.42 -65.56
N GLN A 34 -29.45 17.15 -65.62
CA GLN A 34 -30.09 16.05 -64.89
C GLN A 34 -29.58 14.68 -65.35
N VAL A 35 -29.42 14.46 -66.66
CA VAL A 35 -28.82 13.23 -67.20
C VAL A 35 -27.36 13.09 -66.74
N LYS A 36 -26.57 14.17 -66.78
CA LYS A 36 -25.19 14.17 -66.26
C LYS A 36 -25.14 13.88 -64.76
N GLN A 37 -26.05 14.46 -63.99
CA GLN A 37 -26.17 14.21 -62.55
C GLN A 37 -26.47 12.73 -62.27
N GLN A 38 -27.45 12.14 -62.97
CA GLN A 38 -27.76 10.72 -62.83
C GLN A 38 -26.57 9.83 -63.21
N ALA A 39 -25.83 10.18 -64.28
CA ALA A 39 -24.63 9.46 -64.68
C ALA A 39 -23.52 9.55 -63.60
N TYR A 40 -23.30 10.73 -63.01
CA TYR A 40 -22.34 10.90 -61.92
C TYR A 40 -22.77 10.19 -60.64
N GLU A 41 -24.07 10.16 -60.31
CA GLU A 41 -24.55 9.42 -59.14
C GLU A 41 -24.39 7.91 -59.34
N ALA A 42 -24.64 7.39 -60.55
CA ALA A 42 -24.36 6.00 -60.89
C ALA A 42 -22.86 5.67 -60.80
N GLN A 43 -21.98 6.55 -61.29
CA GLN A 43 -20.53 6.41 -61.15
C GLN A 43 -20.09 6.44 -59.68
N LYS A 44 -20.65 7.33 -58.87
CA LYS A 44 -20.37 7.43 -57.43
C LYS A 44 -20.78 6.16 -56.70
N MET A 45 -21.99 5.65 -56.92
CA MET A 45 -22.43 4.38 -56.34
C MET A 45 -21.53 3.20 -56.75
N ALA A 46 -21.10 3.15 -58.01
CA ALA A 46 -20.17 2.13 -58.47
C ALA A 46 -18.80 2.23 -57.77
N LEU A 47 -18.26 3.46 -57.61
CA LEU A 47 -17.01 3.70 -56.90
C LEU A 47 -17.12 3.39 -55.39
N GLU A 48 -18.24 3.70 -54.75
CA GLU A 48 -18.52 3.34 -53.36
C GLU A 48 -18.57 1.82 -53.18
N SER A 49 -19.20 1.10 -54.12
CA SER A 49 -19.22 -0.36 -54.14
C SER A 49 -17.81 -0.95 -54.28
N VAL A 50 -17.00 -0.41 -55.19
CA VAL A 50 -15.59 -0.82 -55.35
C VAL A 50 -14.80 -0.52 -54.07
N ARG A 51 -14.94 0.66 -53.48
CA ARG A 51 -14.27 1.05 -52.23
C ARG A 51 -14.62 0.08 -51.10
N THR A 52 -15.89 -0.28 -50.95
CA THR A 52 -16.35 -1.24 -49.93
C THR A 52 -15.76 -2.62 -50.18
N LYS A 53 -15.74 -3.10 -51.43
CA LYS A 53 -15.12 -4.39 -51.79
C LYS A 53 -13.62 -4.41 -51.53
N VAL A 54 -12.89 -3.35 -51.89
CA VAL A 54 -11.45 -3.22 -51.63
C VAL A 54 -11.18 -3.13 -50.13
N SER A 55 -11.99 -2.39 -49.37
CA SER A 55 -11.87 -2.34 -47.90
C SER A 55 -12.09 -3.70 -47.28
N THR A 56 -13.08 -4.46 -47.75
CA THR A 56 -13.37 -5.82 -47.27
C THR A 56 -12.21 -6.77 -47.60
N LEU A 57 -11.69 -6.71 -48.83
CA LEU A 57 -10.54 -7.50 -49.24
C LEU A 57 -9.31 -7.16 -48.40
N LYS A 58 -9.03 -5.86 -48.16
CA LYS A 58 -7.94 -5.41 -47.31
C LYS A 58 -8.06 -5.98 -45.89
N SER A 59 -9.25 -5.93 -45.29
CA SER A 59 -9.48 -6.52 -43.97
C SER A 59 -9.24 -8.03 -43.96
N ALA A 60 -9.70 -8.75 -44.99
CA ALA A 60 -9.49 -10.19 -45.12
C ALA A 60 -8.00 -10.54 -45.31
N THR A 61 -7.28 -9.80 -46.16
CA THR A 61 -5.84 -9.99 -46.35
C THR A 61 -5.04 -9.67 -45.10
N ASN A 62 -5.41 -8.62 -44.35
CA ASN A 62 -4.75 -8.29 -43.09
C ASN A 62 -4.98 -9.39 -42.03
N ALA A 63 -6.20 -9.93 -41.94
CA ALA A 63 -6.49 -11.04 -41.03
C ALA A 63 -5.70 -12.31 -41.39
N LEU A 64 -5.48 -12.56 -42.68
CA LEU A 64 -4.67 -13.68 -43.17
C LEU A 64 -3.16 -13.46 -43.01
N ALA A 65 -2.70 -12.22 -43.09
CA ALA A 65 -1.29 -11.85 -42.90
C ALA A 65 -0.83 -11.95 -41.43
N ASP A 66 -1.78 -12.00 -40.49
CA ASP A 66 -1.50 -12.23 -39.08
C ASP A 66 -1.16 -13.72 -38.84
N VAL A 67 0.13 -13.99 -38.65
CA VAL A 67 0.68 -15.34 -38.44
C VAL A 67 0.07 -16.02 -37.21
N SER A 68 -0.44 -15.25 -36.24
CA SER A 68 -1.11 -15.81 -35.07
C SER A 68 -2.41 -16.56 -35.41
N ASN A 69 -3.07 -16.20 -36.52
CA ASN A 69 -4.24 -16.88 -37.05
C ASN A 69 -3.90 -18.11 -37.91
N LEU A 70 -2.62 -18.31 -38.25
CA LEU A 70 -2.16 -19.44 -39.08
C LEU A 70 -1.57 -20.58 -38.23
N ASN A 71 -0.98 -20.25 -37.07
CA ASN A 71 -0.46 -21.20 -36.09
C ASN A 71 -1.44 -21.38 -34.91
N ILE A 72 -2.70 -21.71 -35.20
CA ILE A 72 -3.71 -21.93 -34.16
C ILE A 72 -3.46 -23.31 -33.54
N PHE A 73 -2.78 -23.33 -32.40
CA PHE A 73 -2.72 -24.51 -31.56
C PHE A 73 -4.09 -24.73 -30.91
N THR A 74 -4.61 -25.95 -31.05
CA THR A 74 -5.80 -26.37 -30.32
C THR A 74 -5.37 -26.95 -28.98
N THR A 75 -6.04 -26.55 -27.90
CA THR A 75 -5.79 -27.05 -26.56
C THR A 75 -6.94 -27.95 -26.13
N SER A 76 -6.61 -28.99 -25.37
CA SER A 76 -7.59 -29.83 -24.69
C SER A 76 -7.05 -30.18 -23.30
N SER A 77 -7.91 -30.08 -22.30
CA SER A 77 -7.65 -30.59 -20.95
C SER A 77 -8.42 -31.90 -20.77
N SER A 78 -7.82 -32.84 -20.03
CA SER A 78 -8.52 -34.05 -19.60
C SER A 78 -9.62 -33.76 -18.57
N ASP A 79 -9.52 -32.64 -17.85
CA ASP A 79 -10.49 -32.17 -16.86
C ASP A 79 -10.58 -30.63 -16.89
N ASN A 80 -11.64 -30.11 -17.50
CA ASN A 80 -11.85 -28.66 -17.64
C ASN A 80 -12.41 -28.00 -16.38
N ASP A 81 -12.87 -28.78 -15.39
CA ASP A 81 -13.33 -28.24 -14.11
C ASP A 81 -12.14 -27.90 -13.21
N ILE A 82 -10.99 -28.57 -13.40
CA ILE A 82 -9.75 -28.35 -12.64
C ILE A 82 -8.80 -27.38 -13.35
N LEU A 83 -8.61 -27.52 -14.67
CA LEU A 83 -7.60 -26.76 -15.42
C LEU A 83 -8.08 -26.42 -16.83
N SER A 84 -8.16 -25.12 -17.12
CA SER A 84 -8.33 -24.59 -18.48
C SER A 84 -6.99 -24.19 -19.07
N ILE A 85 -6.75 -24.51 -20.35
CA ILE A 85 -5.47 -24.25 -21.04
C ILE A 85 -5.74 -23.42 -22.29
N SER A 86 -4.94 -22.36 -22.49
CA SER A 86 -4.88 -21.61 -23.75
C SER A 86 -3.46 -21.66 -24.31
N ALA A 87 -3.31 -21.63 -25.63
CA ALA A 87 -2.03 -21.61 -26.31
C ALA A 87 -1.91 -20.36 -27.19
N SER A 88 -0.73 -19.74 -27.20
CA SER A 88 -0.39 -18.66 -28.12
C SER A 88 0.18 -19.22 -29.44
N SER A 89 0.36 -18.35 -30.44
CA SER A 89 0.91 -18.72 -31.74
C SER A 89 2.37 -19.17 -31.74
N ASP A 90 3.07 -18.93 -30.64
CA ASP A 90 4.49 -19.29 -30.43
C ASP A 90 4.63 -20.55 -29.55
N ALA A 91 3.52 -21.20 -29.19
CA ALA A 91 3.55 -22.42 -28.41
C ALA A 91 4.18 -23.57 -29.21
N ASN A 92 4.77 -24.53 -28.50
CA ASN A 92 5.28 -25.75 -29.11
C ASN A 92 4.21 -26.85 -29.05
N PRO A 93 3.99 -27.63 -30.12
CA PRO A 93 3.07 -28.75 -30.05
C PRO A 93 3.63 -29.83 -29.11
N GLY A 94 2.79 -30.31 -28.19
CA GLY A 94 3.17 -31.32 -27.23
C GLY A 94 2.01 -31.72 -26.32
N SER A 95 2.20 -32.81 -25.59
CA SER A 95 1.34 -33.19 -24.47
C SER A 95 2.10 -32.98 -23.18
N HIS A 96 1.43 -32.38 -22.20
CA HIS A 96 1.99 -32.10 -20.89
C HIS A 96 1.15 -32.78 -19.80
N THR A 97 1.79 -33.38 -18.80
CA THR A 97 1.12 -33.94 -17.62
C THR A 97 1.11 -32.90 -16.53
N VAL A 98 -0.08 -32.45 -16.09
CA VAL A 98 -0.21 -31.44 -15.03
C VAL A 98 -0.79 -32.09 -13.78
N GLU A 99 -0.10 -31.95 -12.64
CA GLU A 99 -0.56 -32.42 -11.33
C GLU A 99 -0.87 -31.21 -10.43
N VAL A 100 -2.08 -31.14 -9.90
CA VAL A 100 -2.52 -30.09 -8.97
C VAL A 100 -2.69 -30.70 -7.58
N ASN A 101 -1.77 -30.40 -6.66
CA ASN A 101 -1.77 -30.96 -5.31
C ASN A 101 -2.45 -30.04 -4.28
N GLN A 102 -2.41 -28.73 -4.52
CA GLN A 102 -2.94 -27.73 -3.60
C GLN A 102 -3.27 -26.45 -4.37
N LEU A 103 -4.40 -25.82 -4.04
CA LEU A 103 -4.74 -24.48 -4.54
C LEU A 103 -4.23 -23.40 -3.59
N ALA A 104 -3.93 -22.23 -4.15
CA ALA A 104 -3.65 -21.07 -3.34
C ALA A 104 -4.94 -20.64 -2.61
N THR A 105 -4.83 -20.30 -1.33
CA THR A 105 -5.93 -19.77 -0.52
C THR A 105 -5.56 -18.42 0.07
N THR A 106 -6.57 -17.63 0.39
CA THR A 106 -6.42 -16.36 1.10
C THR A 106 -6.43 -16.58 2.61
N GLU A 107 -5.98 -15.59 3.38
CA GLU A 107 -6.06 -15.64 4.85
C GLU A 107 -7.42 -15.10 5.34
N THR A 108 -8.02 -15.74 6.32
CA THR A 108 -9.20 -15.22 7.05
C THR A 108 -9.02 -15.39 8.56
N TRP A 109 -9.30 -14.31 9.29
CA TRP A 109 -9.30 -14.26 10.74
C TRP A 109 -10.66 -13.81 11.25
N ILE A 110 -11.10 -14.40 12.35
CA ILE A 110 -12.32 -14.02 13.04
C ILE A 110 -12.04 -13.77 14.50
N GLN A 111 -12.71 -12.78 15.07
CA GLN A 111 -12.74 -12.55 16.51
C GLN A 111 -13.19 -13.83 17.25
N ASP A 112 -12.50 -14.21 18.32
CA ASP A 112 -12.78 -15.43 19.10
C ASP A 112 -14.07 -15.32 19.91
N SER A 113 -14.29 -14.14 20.48
CA SER A 113 -15.45 -13.83 21.30
C SER A 113 -15.80 -12.36 21.19
N SER A 114 -17.08 -12.04 21.27
CA SER A 114 -17.56 -10.67 21.15
C SER A 114 -18.62 -10.35 22.21
N THR A 115 -18.58 -9.13 22.72
CA THR A 115 -19.61 -8.59 23.61
C THR A 115 -20.73 -7.88 22.86
N PHE A 116 -20.52 -7.53 21.58
CA PHE A 116 -21.42 -6.71 20.76
C PHE A 116 -22.67 -7.47 20.36
N SER A 117 -23.84 -6.96 20.75
CA SER A 117 -25.16 -7.51 20.40
C SER A 117 -25.75 -6.82 19.17
N TYR A 118 -25.29 -5.61 18.86
CA TYR A 118 -25.73 -4.81 17.73
C TYR A 118 -24.53 -4.26 16.95
N LYS A 119 -24.70 -4.03 15.64
CA LYS A 119 -23.69 -3.39 14.80
C LYS A 119 -23.39 -1.94 15.20
N THR A 120 -24.36 -1.30 15.85
CA THR A 120 -24.26 0.08 16.36
C THR A 120 -23.66 0.15 17.75
N ASP A 121 -23.28 -0.98 18.36
CA ASP A 121 -22.59 -0.95 19.64
C ASP A 121 -21.24 -0.24 19.45
N TYR A 122 -20.89 0.65 20.38
CA TYR A 122 -19.64 1.39 20.35
C TYR A 122 -18.47 0.47 20.68
N VAL A 123 -17.40 0.57 19.89
CA VAL A 123 -16.21 -0.28 20.08
C VAL A 123 -15.30 0.24 21.21
N GLY A 124 -15.42 1.52 21.57
CA GLY A 124 -14.57 2.21 22.53
C GLY A 124 -13.67 3.26 21.87
N THR A 125 -12.81 3.91 22.63
CA THR A 125 -11.65 4.60 22.04
C THR A 125 -10.53 3.57 21.86
N GLY A 126 -9.57 3.83 20.98
CA GLY A 126 -8.44 2.94 20.75
C GLY A 126 -8.01 2.86 19.29
N THR A 127 -6.97 2.06 19.04
CA THR A 127 -6.43 1.85 17.70
C THR A 127 -6.49 0.36 17.36
N PHE A 128 -7.10 0.03 16.22
CA PHE A 128 -7.09 -1.31 15.65
C PHE A 128 -5.93 -1.44 14.66
N ILE A 129 -5.02 -2.37 14.92
CA ILE A 129 -3.81 -2.56 14.11
C ILE A 129 -3.86 -3.90 13.41
N TYR A 130 -3.61 -3.89 12.10
CA TYR A 130 -3.45 -5.12 11.33
C TYR A 130 -2.35 -4.96 10.29
N THR A 131 -1.69 -6.07 9.97
CA THR A 131 -0.67 -6.16 8.94
C THR A 131 -1.13 -7.12 7.86
N TYR A 132 -0.97 -6.73 6.60
CA TYR A 132 -1.21 -7.58 5.44
C TYR A 132 -0.29 -7.19 4.29
N ASN A 133 0.24 -8.17 3.55
CA ASN A 133 1.19 -7.94 2.46
C ASN A 133 2.39 -7.06 2.91
N ASN A 134 2.93 -7.34 4.11
CA ASN A 134 4.02 -6.58 4.76
C ASN A 134 3.72 -5.09 4.96
N GLN A 135 2.44 -4.67 4.94
CA GLN A 135 2.02 -3.31 5.22
C GLN A 135 1.16 -3.28 6.48
N THR A 136 1.61 -2.51 7.47
CA THR A 136 0.89 -2.30 8.73
C THR A 136 -0.07 -1.13 8.61
N ARG A 137 -1.29 -1.30 9.10
CA ARG A 137 -2.36 -0.31 9.15
C ARG A 137 -2.80 -0.08 10.59
N ALA A 138 -3.04 1.18 10.92
CA ALA A 138 -3.56 1.61 12.22
C ALA A 138 -4.85 2.41 12.03
N ILE A 139 -5.95 1.91 12.58
CA ILE A 139 -7.28 2.52 12.48
C ILE A 139 -7.69 3.07 13.84
N ASN A 140 -7.78 4.39 13.95
CA ASN A 140 -8.16 5.05 15.19
C ASN A 140 -9.68 5.09 15.37
N THR A 141 -10.14 4.94 16.60
CA THR A 141 -11.55 4.93 17.00
C THR A 141 -11.78 5.88 18.18
N VAL A 142 -13.00 6.40 18.29
CA VAL A 142 -13.38 7.40 19.28
C VAL A 142 -14.52 6.85 20.15
N ALA A 143 -14.36 6.96 21.47
CA ALA A 143 -15.34 6.47 22.43
C ALA A 143 -16.70 7.14 22.25
N ASN A 144 -17.78 6.34 22.34
CA ASN A 144 -19.17 6.78 22.15
C ASN A 144 -19.48 7.38 20.77
N GLU A 145 -18.58 7.24 19.80
CA GLU A 145 -18.77 7.72 18.43
C GLU A 145 -18.61 6.59 17.42
N THR A 146 -17.48 5.85 17.49
CA THR A 146 -17.21 4.77 16.54
C THR A 146 -17.98 3.51 16.91
N THR A 147 -18.90 3.11 16.04
CA THR A 147 -19.62 1.83 16.16
C THR A 147 -18.84 0.67 15.53
N LEU A 148 -19.28 -0.56 15.77
CA LEU A 148 -18.72 -1.74 15.13
C LEU A 148 -18.86 -1.71 13.60
N GLU A 149 -19.98 -1.17 13.09
CA GLU A 149 -20.17 -0.92 11.66
C GLU A 149 -19.23 0.17 11.12
N ASP A 150 -19.00 1.24 11.89
CA ASP A 150 -18.05 2.29 11.52
C ASP A 150 -16.62 1.75 11.45
N LEU A 151 -16.22 0.87 12.37
CA LEU A 151 -14.89 0.24 12.33
C LEU A 151 -14.69 -0.58 11.05
N VAL A 152 -15.70 -1.35 10.62
CA VAL A 152 -15.66 -2.07 9.34
C VAL A 152 -15.53 -1.10 8.17
N ASN A 153 -16.29 0.00 8.19
CA ASN A 153 -16.21 1.02 7.14
C ASN A 153 -14.86 1.74 7.14
N LEU A 154 -14.26 2.00 8.30
CA LEU A 154 -12.94 2.61 8.43
C LEU A 154 -11.85 1.71 7.84
N ILE A 155 -11.91 0.40 8.09
CA ILE A 155 -10.97 -0.56 7.48
C ILE A 155 -11.18 -0.62 5.97
N ASN A 156 -12.41 -0.87 5.50
CA ASN A 156 -12.69 -1.10 4.08
C ASN A 156 -12.50 0.14 3.20
N ASN A 157 -12.70 1.34 3.75
CA ASN A 157 -12.55 2.60 3.02
C ASN A 157 -11.24 3.34 3.35
N ASP A 158 -10.31 2.72 4.09
CA ASP A 158 -8.95 3.26 4.25
C ASP A 158 -8.28 3.32 2.87
N THR A 159 -7.88 4.53 2.46
CA THR A 159 -7.26 4.77 1.15
C THR A 159 -5.94 4.04 0.97
N SER A 160 -5.31 3.64 2.07
CA SER A 160 -4.07 2.88 2.10
C SER A 160 -4.29 1.43 2.52
N ASN A 161 -5.52 0.92 2.44
CA ASN A 161 -5.82 -0.48 2.72
C ASN A 161 -5.05 -1.40 1.75
N PRO A 162 -4.20 -2.30 2.25
CA PRO A 162 -3.33 -3.14 1.41
C PRO A 162 -4.07 -4.31 0.73
N GLY A 163 -5.37 -4.46 0.94
CA GLY A 163 -6.19 -5.54 0.37
C GLY A 163 -6.94 -6.39 1.39
N VAL A 164 -7.19 -5.88 2.61
CA VAL A 164 -7.96 -6.57 3.65
C VAL A 164 -9.42 -6.11 3.59
N THR A 165 -10.35 -7.06 3.60
CA THR A 165 -11.78 -6.81 3.73
C THR A 165 -12.24 -7.12 5.14
N ALA A 166 -12.80 -6.15 5.83
CA ALA A 166 -13.49 -6.32 7.10
C ALA A 166 -14.99 -6.58 6.90
N SER A 167 -15.56 -7.42 7.74
CA SER A 167 -16.99 -7.71 7.75
C SER A 167 -17.46 -8.18 9.13
N LEU A 168 -18.78 -8.25 9.35
CA LEU A 168 -19.36 -8.71 10.61
C LEU A 168 -20.05 -10.06 10.42
N LEU A 169 -19.69 -11.04 11.25
CA LEU A 169 -20.39 -12.32 11.36
C LEU A 169 -21.35 -12.27 12.55
N TYR A 170 -22.63 -12.62 12.34
CA TYR A 170 -23.57 -12.79 13.45
C TYR A 170 -23.62 -14.25 13.89
N HIS A 171 -23.18 -14.54 15.11
CA HIS A 171 -23.15 -15.89 15.67
C HIS A 171 -23.40 -15.85 17.19
N GLY A 172 -24.19 -16.80 17.69
CA GLY A 172 -24.45 -16.92 19.14
C GLY A 172 -25.14 -15.69 19.77
N GLY A 173 -25.88 -14.90 18.99
CA GLY A 173 -26.50 -13.66 19.46
C GLY A 173 -25.56 -12.45 19.51
N LYS A 174 -24.35 -12.57 18.94
CA LYS A 174 -23.29 -11.56 18.95
C LYS A 174 -22.78 -11.29 17.55
N TYR A 175 -22.23 -10.09 17.34
CA TYR A 175 -21.53 -9.70 16.11
C TYR A 175 -20.02 -9.78 16.30
N LEU A 176 -19.34 -10.54 15.45
CA LEU A 176 -17.89 -10.75 15.48
C LEU A 176 -17.24 -10.07 14.28
N LEU A 177 -16.11 -9.40 14.50
CA LEU A 177 -15.32 -8.84 13.40
C LEU A 177 -14.58 -9.97 12.67
N MET A 178 -14.68 -9.99 11.35
CA MET A 178 -13.97 -10.91 10.46
C MET A 178 -13.13 -10.11 9.47
N LEU A 179 -11.87 -10.50 9.31
CA LEU A 179 -10.94 -9.95 8.32
C LEU A 179 -10.58 -11.02 7.30
N SER A 180 -10.63 -10.67 6.02
CA SER A 180 -10.23 -11.56 4.92
C SER A 180 -9.27 -10.85 3.98
N GLY A 181 -8.18 -11.53 3.62
CA GLY A 181 -7.23 -11.05 2.62
C GLY A 181 -7.79 -11.24 1.22
N ARG A 182 -7.49 -10.31 0.31
CA ARG A 182 -7.96 -10.37 -1.08
C ARG A 182 -7.13 -11.33 -1.94
N ASP A 183 -5.83 -11.43 -1.66
CA ASP A 183 -4.86 -12.13 -2.48
C ASP A 183 -4.44 -13.45 -1.80
N ALA A 184 -4.17 -14.46 -2.62
CA ALA A 184 -3.83 -15.81 -2.16
C ALA A 184 -2.33 -16.08 -2.28
N GLY A 185 -1.79 -16.91 -1.40
CA GLY A 185 -0.36 -17.24 -1.37
C GLY A 185 0.27 -16.95 -0.01
N GLU A 186 1.34 -17.68 0.34
CA GLU A 186 1.96 -17.63 1.69
C GLU A 186 2.47 -16.23 2.10
N ASN A 187 2.68 -15.33 1.14
CA ASN A 187 3.08 -13.94 1.39
C ASN A 187 1.93 -13.05 1.90
N TYR A 188 0.68 -13.48 1.71
CA TYR A 188 -0.52 -12.68 1.98
C TYR A 188 -1.17 -13.05 3.31
N GLN A 189 -0.37 -13.06 4.37
CA GLN A 189 -0.84 -13.35 5.72
C GLN A 189 -1.45 -12.11 6.37
N ILE A 190 -2.41 -12.33 7.26
CA ILE A 190 -2.94 -11.29 8.14
C ILE A 190 -2.36 -11.51 9.53
N SER A 191 -1.86 -10.43 10.13
CA SER A 191 -1.59 -10.38 11.57
C SER A 191 -2.45 -9.28 12.18
N VAL A 192 -3.08 -9.55 13.32
CA VAL A 192 -3.78 -8.53 14.11
C VAL A 192 -2.94 -8.32 15.36
N ASP A 193 -2.41 -7.11 15.52
CA ASP A 193 -1.54 -6.79 16.65
C ASP A 193 -2.33 -6.12 17.77
N SER A 194 -1.96 -6.46 19.00
CA SER A 194 -2.50 -5.93 20.25
C SER A 194 -1.54 -4.96 20.95
N LYS A 195 -0.33 -4.72 20.41
CA LYS A 195 0.76 -4.00 21.08
C LYS A 195 0.95 -2.55 20.58
N TYR A 196 1.49 -1.71 21.47
CA TYR A 196 1.74 -0.28 21.30
C TYR A 196 3.22 0.04 21.05
N THR A 197 3.39 1.30 20.70
CA THR A 197 4.55 2.17 20.78
C THR A 197 4.99 2.53 22.21
N GLU A 198 6.27 2.84 22.40
CA GLU A 198 6.86 3.23 23.69
C GLU A 198 6.69 4.74 23.99
N VAL A 199 6.35 5.10 25.24
CA VAL A 199 6.25 6.50 25.69
C VAL A 199 7.24 6.80 26.81
N TRP A 200 8.10 7.77 26.55
CA TRP A 200 9.02 8.35 27.53
C TRP A 200 8.45 9.64 28.11
N LYS A 201 8.61 9.84 29.41
CA LYS A 201 8.25 11.07 30.11
C LYS A 201 9.41 11.62 30.93
N ALA A 202 9.52 12.94 30.95
CA ALA A 202 10.39 13.65 31.87
C ALA A 202 9.98 13.37 33.33
N ALA A 203 10.94 12.99 34.17
CA ALA A 203 10.71 12.67 35.58
C ALA A 203 10.33 13.90 36.42
N THR A 204 10.74 15.08 35.99
CA THR A 204 10.48 16.36 36.65
C THR A 204 9.93 17.37 35.66
N ASN A 205 9.08 18.28 36.14
CA ASN A 205 8.55 19.35 35.32
C ASN A 205 9.58 20.47 35.18
N LEU A 206 9.66 21.04 33.99
CA LEU A 206 10.24 22.35 33.78
C LEU A 206 9.22 23.41 34.23
N THR A 207 9.69 24.37 35.02
CA THR A 207 8.85 25.41 35.62
C THR A 207 9.40 26.79 35.39
N ASP A 208 8.50 27.79 35.41
CA ASP A 208 8.81 29.22 35.36
C ASP A 208 7.95 29.91 36.41
N GLY A 209 8.61 30.57 37.37
CA GLY A 209 7.95 31.23 38.49
C GLY A 209 7.17 30.27 39.39
N GLY A 210 7.61 29.01 39.48
CA GLY A 210 6.94 27.95 40.23
C GLY A 210 5.69 27.36 39.56
N THR A 211 5.40 27.74 38.31
CA THR A 211 4.31 27.17 37.50
C THR A 211 4.86 26.32 36.36
N SER A 212 4.06 25.43 35.78
CA SER A 212 4.50 24.64 34.63
C SER A 212 4.87 25.55 33.46
N ALA A 213 6.08 25.38 32.93
CA ALA A 213 6.52 26.15 31.78
C ALA A 213 5.66 25.88 30.54
N SER A 214 5.76 26.76 29.54
CA SER A 214 5.09 26.65 28.24
C SER A 214 6.10 26.50 27.10
N LEU A 215 5.63 26.17 25.89
CA LEU A 215 6.49 26.13 24.70
C LEU A 215 7.16 27.48 24.39
N THR A 216 6.57 28.59 24.82
CA THR A 216 7.13 29.94 24.61
C THR A 216 8.06 30.40 25.72
N THR A 217 8.14 29.67 26.83
CA THR A 217 9.06 29.98 27.94
C THR A 217 10.50 29.86 27.45
N LYS A 218 11.32 30.85 27.79
CA LYS A 218 12.74 30.84 27.43
C LYS A 218 13.51 29.89 28.34
N ILE A 219 14.53 29.22 27.80
CA ILE A 219 15.38 28.32 28.59
C ILE A 219 16.03 29.05 29.78
N THR A 220 16.40 30.32 29.59
CA THR A 220 17.00 31.18 30.64
C THR A 220 16.01 31.64 31.71
N GLU A 221 14.71 31.48 31.49
CA GLU A 221 13.65 31.84 32.45
C GLU A 221 13.15 30.63 33.24
N LEU A 222 13.62 29.42 32.92
CA LEU A 222 13.27 28.23 33.68
C LEU A 222 13.83 28.33 35.10
N ASP A 223 13.04 27.92 36.09
CA ASP A 223 13.47 27.83 37.50
C ASP A 223 14.66 26.87 37.67
N GLN A 224 14.85 25.95 36.71
CA GLN A 224 15.98 25.02 36.65
C GLN A 224 17.27 25.64 36.08
N PHE A 225 17.22 26.88 35.59
CA PHE A 225 18.34 27.61 35.03
C PHE A 225 18.92 28.59 36.07
N THR A 226 20.22 28.51 36.33
CA THR A 226 20.94 29.41 37.23
C THR A 226 21.90 30.30 36.45
N LEU A 227 21.71 31.62 36.59
CA LEU A 227 22.59 32.66 36.05
C LEU A 227 23.63 33.07 37.10
N ASN A 228 24.90 32.77 36.85
CA ASN A 228 26.02 33.19 37.71
C ASN A 228 26.85 34.33 37.08
N GLY A 229 27.11 34.28 35.77
CA GLY A 229 27.83 35.33 35.02
C GLY A 229 27.20 35.78 33.70
N GLY A 230 26.00 35.29 33.37
CA GLY A 230 25.35 35.51 32.07
C GLY A 230 25.88 34.59 30.96
N LEU A 231 25.19 34.55 29.82
CA LEU A 231 25.57 33.70 28.68
C LEU A 231 26.83 34.23 27.98
N GLN A 232 27.78 33.34 27.66
CA GLN A 232 29.00 33.62 26.91
C GLN A 232 28.85 33.37 25.40
N GLY A 233 27.77 32.71 24.98
CA GLY A 233 27.39 32.51 23.58
C GLY A 233 27.83 31.17 22.98
N ASP A 234 28.43 30.30 23.79
CA ASP A 234 28.83 28.93 23.44
C ASP A 234 28.08 27.86 24.27
N GLU A 235 27.08 28.25 25.05
CA GLU A 235 26.21 27.33 25.78
C GLU A 235 25.34 26.50 24.84
N LYS A 236 25.15 25.22 25.15
CA LYS A 236 24.32 24.30 24.36
C LYS A 236 23.63 23.24 25.20
N ILE A 237 22.52 22.72 24.68
CA ILE A 237 21.96 21.44 25.12
C ILE A 237 22.31 20.41 24.05
N VAL A 238 22.82 19.27 24.50
CA VAL A 238 23.09 18.08 23.68
C VAL A 238 21.97 17.07 23.91
N ILE A 239 21.32 16.67 22.82
CA ILE A 239 20.30 15.62 22.80
C ILE A 239 20.97 14.36 22.25
N SER A 240 21.06 13.33 23.08
CA SER A 240 21.69 12.04 22.76
C SER A 240 20.69 10.91 22.94
N GLY A 241 20.83 9.84 22.18
CA GLY A 241 19.87 8.74 22.26
C GLY A 241 20.08 7.59 21.28
N LYS A 242 19.15 6.64 21.31
CA LYS A 242 19.04 5.53 20.35
C LYS A 242 17.68 5.58 19.69
N ASN A 243 17.57 5.07 18.46
CA ASN A 243 16.28 4.84 17.81
C ASN A 243 15.59 3.59 18.38
N HIS A 244 14.37 3.31 17.92
CA HIS A 244 13.58 2.14 18.28
C HIS A 244 14.36 0.81 18.22
N PHE A 245 15.25 0.67 17.24
CA PHE A 245 16.06 -0.53 17.04
C PHE A 245 17.34 -0.58 17.88
N GLY A 246 17.53 0.36 18.81
CA GLY A 246 18.71 0.45 19.67
C GLY A 246 19.96 0.99 18.97
N THR A 247 19.82 1.54 17.75
CA THR A 247 20.94 2.18 17.05
C THR A 247 21.18 3.57 17.62
N SER A 248 22.42 3.87 18.04
CA SER A 248 22.80 5.20 18.49
C SER A 248 22.58 6.25 17.41
N LEU A 249 21.86 7.32 17.77
CA LEU A 249 21.67 8.49 16.92
C LEU A 249 22.84 9.45 17.13
N ALA A 250 23.21 10.19 16.08
CA ALA A 250 24.21 11.23 16.20
C ALA A 250 23.70 12.37 17.09
N ASP A 251 24.53 12.88 17.99
CA ASP A 251 24.12 13.94 18.93
C ASP A 251 23.59 15.18 18.19
N LYS A 252 22.45 15.68 18.65
CA LYS A 252 21.88 16.95 18.18
C LYS A 252 22.17 18.04 19.19
N GLU A 253 22.78 19.12 18.73
CA GLU A 253 23.08 20.27 19.57
C GLU A 253 22.10 21.42 19.30
N ILE A 254 21.63 22.05 20.36
CA ILE A 254 20.90 23.32 20.31
C ILE A 254 21.67 24.38 21.10
N ASN A 255 22.09 25.44 20.41
CA ASN A 255 22.76 26.58 21.03
C ASN A 255 21.76 27.41 21.85
N ILE A 256 22.17 27.79 23.07
CA ILE A 256 21.35 28.55 24.00
C ILE A 256 21.71 30.03 23.93
N ASN A 257 20.70 30.86 23.67
CA ASN A 257 20.80 32.31 23.76
C ASN A 257 19.58 32.88 24.50
N ASN A 258 19.54 34.21 24.69
CA ASN A 258 18.48 34.92 25.41
C ASN A 258 17.06 34.78 24.81
N ASN A 259 16.91 34.15 23.65
CA ASN A 259 15.64 33.92 22.98
C ASN A 259 15.37 32.43 22.71
N THR A 260 16.25 31.51 23.11
CA THR A 260 16.01 30.08 22.93
C THR A 260 14.85 29.63 23.82
N THR A 261 13.83 29.01 23.24
CA THR A 261 12.62 28.57 23.97
C THR A 261 12.56 27.07 24.19
N VAL A 262 11.70 26.64 25.11
CA VAL A 262 11.34 25.22 25.28
C VAL A 262 10.75 24.64 23.99
N GLY A 263 9.99 25.43 23.22
CA GLY A 263 9.46 25.01 21.93
C GLY A 263 10.55 24.62 20.94
N GLN A 264 11.64 25.39 20.87
CA GLN A 264 12.78 25.06 20.02
C GLN A 264 13.51 23.79 20.47
N LEU A 265 13.54 23.51 21.79
CA LEU A 265 14.04 22.22 22.29
C LEU A 265 13.14 21.06 21.83
N ILE A 266 11.82 21.21 21.88
CA ILE A 266 10.88 20.18 21.39
C ILE A 266 11.01 19.96 19.89
N ASP A 267 11.17 21.03 19.11
CA ASP A 267 11.39 20.94 17.67
C ASP A 267 12.70 20.20 17.36
N ALA A 268 13.78 20.51 18.08
CA ALA A 268 15.06 19.82 17.92
C ALA A 268 14.96 18.31 18.28
N ILE A 269 14.17 17.95 19.29
CA ILE A 269 13.88 16.54 19.59
C ILE A 269 13.11 15.89 18.44
N ASN A 270 12.06 16.54 17.92
CA ASN A 270 11.29 15.99 16.81
C ASN A 270 12.13 15.80 15.54
N GLU A 271 13.03 16.73 15.24
CA GLU A 271 13.98 16.60 14.12
C GLU A 271 14.94 15.42 14.31
N GLN A 272 15.34 15.12 15.54
CA GLN A 272 16.28 14.03 15.85
C GLN A 272 15.71 12.64 15.52
N PHE A 273 14.39 12.46 15.64
CA PHE A 273 13.72 11.18 15.42
C PHE A 273 13.04 11.04 14.05
N ASP A 274 13.12 12.06 13.19
CA ASP A 274 12.64 12.05 11.79
C ASP A 274 11.22 11.45 11.60
N GLY A 275 10.31 11.76 12.54
CA GLY A 275 8.93 11.27 12.54
C GLY A 275 8.73 9.83 13.05
N ALA A 276 9.79 9.06 13.28
CA ALA A 276 9.70 7.74 13.95
C ALA A 276 9.23 7.86 15.41
N ALA A 277 9.52 9.00 16.05
CA ALA A 277 8.96 9.37 17.35
C ALA A 277 8.53 10.85 17.35
N THR A 278 7.57 11.21 18.20
CA THR A 278 7.11 12.60 18.37
C THR A 278 7.19 13.05 19.82
N ALA A 279 7.90 14.15 20.04
CA ALA A 279 7.96 14.88 21.30
C ALA A 279 6.84 15.93 21.38
N LYS A 280 6.18 15.97 22.55
CA LYS A 280 5.22 16.99 22.96
C LYS A 280 5.62 17.56 24.30
N PHE A 281 5.17 18.78 24.57
CA PHE A 281 5.33 19.42 25.88
C PHE A 281 3.96 19.65 26.50
N VAL A 282 3.71 18.96 27.62
CA VAL A 282 2.40 18.96 28.28
C VAL A 282 2.61 19.17 29.77
N ASN A 283 1.98 20.20 30.34
CA ASN A 283 2.05 20.52 31.77
C ASN A 283 3.49 20.59 32.32
N GLY A 284 4.40 21.24 31.58
CA GLY A 284 5.80 21.38 31.99
C GLY A 284 6.66 20.13 31.76
N GLN A 285 6.10 19.04 31.22
CA GLN A 285 6.84 17.80 30.96
C GLN A 285 7.07 17.57 29.48
N ILE A 286 8.27 17.08 29.14
CA ILE A 286 8.59 16.53 27.83
C ILE A 286 8.04 15.10 27.78
N VAL A 287 7.27 14.80 26.74
CA VAL A 287 6.70 13.47 26.47
C VAL A 287 7.10 13.07 25.07
N LEU A 288 7.86 11.98 24.92
CA LEU A 288 8.27 11.44 23.62
C LEU A 288 7.51 10.13 23.38
N THR A 289 6.88 10.02 22.21
CA THR A 289 6.10 8.85 21.79
C THR A 289 6.76 8.24 20.57
N ASP A 290 7.29 7.03 20.70
CA ASP A 290 7.66 6.19 19.54
C ASP A 290 6.42 5.92 18.69
N HIS A 291 6.55 5.70 17.39
CA HIS A 291 5.43 5.33 16.50
C HIS A 291 5.59 3.94 15.89
N LEU A 292 6.69 3.26 16.20
CA LEU A 292 6.98 1.90 15.76
C LEU A 292 6.43 0.86 16.73
N SER A 293 5.90 -0.24 16.17
CA SER A 293 5.43 -1.41 16.90
C SER A 293 6.60 -2.23 17.45
N ASP A 294 6.34 -3.10 18.43
CA ASP A 294 7.31 -3.96 19.15
C ASP A 294 8.07 -3.31 20.32
N THR A 295 8.97 -4.08 20.96
CA THR A 295 9.76 -3.60 22.11
C THR A 295 10.75 -2.56 21.64
N SER A 296 10.62 -1.33 22.13
CA SER A 296 11.53 -0.26 21.75
C SER A 296 12.80 -0.32 22.60
N ALA A 297 13.95 -0.19 21.94
CA ALA A 297 15.23 0.10 22.56
C ALA A 297 15.60 1.59 22.43
N MET A 298 14.59 2.44 22.16
CA MET A 298 14.76 3.88 22.08
C MET A 298 15.28 4.42 23.41
N GLU A 299 16.22 5.34 23.35
CA GLU A 299 16.74 6.04 24.51
C GLU A 299 16.80 7.52 24.17
N ILE A 300 16.51 8.39 25.14
CA ILE A 300 16.73 9.83 25.00
C ILE A 300 17.31 10.39 26.29
N SER A 301 18.29 11.26 26.16
CA SER A 301 18.94 11.95 27.26
C SER A 301 19.31 13.37 26.85
N PHE A 302 19.39 14.25 27.85
CA PHE A 302 19.74 15.65 27.66
C PHE A 302 20.90 16.03 28.56
N THR A 303 21.91 16.68 27.99
CA THR A 303 23.04 17.23 28.73
C THR A 303 23.16 18.72 28.44
N TYR A 304 23.34 19.54 29.47
CA TYR A 304 23.65 20.95 29.31
C TYR A 304 25.16 21.17 29.39
N ASP A 305 25.70 21.90 28.43
CA ASP A 305 27.08 22.36 28.38
C ASP A 305 27.10 23.88 28.57
N SER A 306 27.75 24.33 29.64
CA SER A 306 27.88 25.76 29.96
C SER A 306 28.94 26.47 29.14
N GLY A 307 29.64 25.76 28.24
CA GLY A 307 30.70 26.31 27.40
C GLY A 307 31.82 26.90 28.24
N THR A 308 32.22 28.13 27.91
CA THR A 308 33.20 28.90 28.70
C THR A 308 32.59 29.62 29.90
N GLY A 309 31.26 29.59 30.06
CA GLY A 309 30.53 30.21 31.16
C GLY A 309 30.38 29.33 32.41
N ASP A 310 29.68 29.87 33.39
CA ASP A 310 29.42 29.26 34.72
C ASP A 310 27.91 29.06 34.99
N THR A 311 27.10 29.06 33.94
CA THR A 311 25.66 28.82 34.00
C THR A 311 25.36 27.34 34.27
N VAL A 312 24.20 27.08 34.86
CA VAL A 312 23.75 25.71 35.15
C VAL A 312 22.32 25.56 34.71
N LEU A 313 22.00 24.50 33.97
CA LEU A 313 20.63 24.09 33.68
C LEU A 313 20.43 22.63 34.11
N ALA A 314 19.52 22.41 35.04
CA ALA A 314 19.12 21.06 35.43
C ALA A 314 18.01 20.55 34.49
N LEU A 315 18.39 19.71 33.52
CA LEU A 315 17.43 19.06 32.62
C LEU A 315 16.81 17.82 33.26
N PRO A 316 15.54 17.49 32.96
CA PRO A 316 14.91 16.31 33.50
C PRO A 316 15.54 15.04 32.92
N ASN A 317 15.66 14.01 33.76
CA ASN A 317 15.88 12.65 33.25
C ASN A 317 14.61 12.19 32.53
N MET A 318 14.79 11.50 31.41
CA MET A 318 13.71 10.83 30.71
C MET A 318 13.63 9.39 31.23
N ALA A 319 12.42 8.92 31.48
CA ALA A 319 12.17 7.53 31.85
C ALA A 319 11.03 6.97 31.01
N VAL A 320 11.09 5.68 30.72
CA VAL A 320 9.97 4.95 30.13
C VAL A 320 8.81 5.02 31.12
N SER A 321 7.74 5.72 30.72
CA SER A 321 6.52 5.76 31.52
C SER A 321 5.65 4.54 31.25
N THR A 322 5.78 3.97 30.05
CA THR A 322 5.07 2.77 29.58
C THR A 322 5.95 2.07 28.55
N GLU A 323 6.47 0.89 28.88
CA GLU A 323 7.30 0.05 28.01
C GLU A 323 6.37 -0.88 27.22
N GLY A 324 6.45 -0.86 25.89
CA GLY A 324 5.69 -1.77 25.02
C GLY A 324 4.20 -1.96 25.33
N GLY A 325 3.46 -0.93 25.75
CA GLY A 325 2.08 -1.13 26.22
C GLY A 325 1.54 -0.06 27.17
N GLY A 326 1.52 1.20 26.76
CA GLY A 326 0.73 2.20 27.47
C GLY A 326 -0.72 2.19 26.99
N THR A 327 -1.68 1.72 27.80
CA THR A 327 -3.11 1.88 27.48
C THR A 327 -3.46 3.35 27.30
N PRO A 328 -4.18 3.68 26.22
CA PRO A 328 -5.54 4.19 26.43
C PRO A 328 -6.52 3.41 25.55
N ASP A 329 -7.37 2.60 26.19
CA ASP A 329 -8.36 1.70 25.62
C ASP A 329 -7.86 0.84 24.44
N VAL A 330 -7.33 -0.35 24.74
CA VAL A 330 -7.39 -1.44 23.76
C VAL A 330 -8.86 -1.66 23.50
N LEU A 331 -9.29 -1.48 22.25
CA LEU A 331 -10.65 -1.83 21.85
C LEU A 331 -10.94 -3.25 22.34
N ALA A 332 -12.05 -3.44 23.05
CA ALA A 332 -12.42 -4.73 23.64
C ALA A 332 -12.89 -5.74 22.57
N LEU A 333 -12.16 -5.83 21.44
CA LEU A 333 -12.36 -6.81 20.39
C LEU A 333 -11.78 -8.17 20.78
N GLY A 334 -10.94 -8.26 21.82
CA GLY A 334 -10.38 -9.54 22.25
C GLY A 334 -9.44 -10.16 21.20
N SER A 335 -9.24 -11.47 21.29
CA SER A 335 -8.36 -12.24 20.40
C SER A 335 -9.04 -12.62 19.10
N PHE A 336 -8.23 -12.92 18.07
CA PHE A 336 -8.69 -13.42 16.78
C PHE A 336 -8.09 -14.81 16.53
N SER A 337 -8.88 -15.69 15.94
CA SER A 337 -8.44 -16.99 15.41
C SER A 337 -8.41 -16.98 13.89
N LYS A 338 -7.36 -17.57 13.35
CA LYS A 338 -7.23 -17.87 11.93
C LYS A 338 -8.16 -19.03 11.55
N THR A 339 -9.11 -18.79 10.66
CA THR A 339 -10.04 -19.81 10.15
C THR A 339 -9.63 -20.34 8.78
N GLN A 340 -8.83 -19.57 8.04
CA GLN A 340 -8.23 -19.98 6.78
C GLN A 340 -6.83 -19.39 6.67
N SER A 341 -5.83 -20.21 6.36
CA SER A 341 -4.46 -19.74 6.13
C SER A 341 -4.26 -19.31 4.69
N ALA A 342 -3.50 -18.25 4.46
CA ALA A 342 -2.98 -18.02 3.12
C ALA A 342 -1.92 -19.07 2.78
N GLN A 343 -2.07 -19.72 1.63
CA GLN A 343 -1.13 -20.75 1.18
C GLN A 343 -0.89 -20.65 -0.32
N SER A 344 0.28 -21.09 -0.78
CA SER A 344 0.64 -21.09 -2.21
C SER A 344 0.05 -22.29 -2.94
N SER A 345 -0.19 -22.18 -4.26
CA SER A 345 -0.59 -23.32 -5.08
C SER A 345 0.58 -24.26 -5.34
N LYS A 346 0.34 -25.57 -5.32
CA LYS A 346 1.34 -26.60 -5.64
C LYS A 346 0.94 -27.32 -6.93
N ILE A 347 1.54 -26.90 -8.04
CA ILE A 347 1.29 -27.44 -9.39
C ILE A 347 2.60 -27.99 -9.97
N LYS A 348 2.56 -29.17 -10.58
CA LYS A 348 3.67 -29.74 -11.37
C LYS A 348 3.28 -29.88 -12.83
N ILE A 349 4.25 -29.73 -13.72
CA ILE A 349 4.10 -29.94 -15.17
C ILE A 349 5.23 -30.85 -15.63
N ASP A 350 4.88 -31.98 -16.26
CA ASP A 350 5.82 -33.01 -16.73
C ASP A 350 6.79 -33.51 -15.66
N GLY A 351 6.28 -33.63 -14.43
CA GLY A 351 7.08 -34.01 -13.27
C GLY A 351 8.05 -32.92 -12.80
N TYR A 352 7.99 -31.70 -13.36
CA TYR A 352 8.73 -30.53 -12.90
C TYR A 352 7.88 -29.58 -12.06
N PRO A 353 8.44 -29.02 -10.96
CA PRO A 353 9.78 -29.31 -10.44
C PRO A 353 9.96 -30.79 -10.03
N THR A 354 11.16 -31.35 -10.32
CA THR A 354 11.53 -32.76 -10.05
C THR A 354 11.68 -33.02 -8.56
N SER A 355 12.07 -31.99 -7.83
CA SER A 355 11.69 -31.88 -6.44
C SER A 355 10.20 -31.60 -6.39
N SER A 356 9.48 -32.36 -5.58
CA SER A 356 8.59 -31.59 -4.71
C SER A 356 9.51 -30.67 -3.90
N THR A 357 9.54 -29.35 -4.10
CA THR A 357 9.76 -28.49 -2.94
C THR A 357 8.56 -28.77 -2.04
N SER A 358 8.78 -29.77 -1.20
CA SER A 358 7.79 -30.59 -0.51
C SER A 358 7.41 -29.97 0.83
N GLU A 359 8.30 -29.13 1.35
CA GLU A 359 8.31 -28.72 2.75
C GLU A 359 9.17 -27.46 2.91
N GLU A 360 8.65 -26.47 3.62
CA GLU A 360 9.39 -25.35 4.19
C GLU A 360 9.65 -25.70 5.66
N GLN A 361 10.92 -25.86 6.04
CA GLN A 361 11.29 -26.13 7.44
C GLN A 361 11.57 -24.81 8.13
N ARG A 362 10.59 -24.30 8.89
CA ARG A 362 10.79 -23.14 9.75
C ARG A 362 11.57 -23.55 11.00
N LEU A 363 12.83 -23.15 11.06
CA LEU A 363 13.68 -23.38 12.24
C LEU A 363 13.41 -22.26 13.26
N THR A 364 12.63 -22.56 14.29
CA THR A 364 12.45 -21.68 15.46
C THR A 364 13.28 -22.22 16.62
N LEU A 365 14.33 -21.50 17.00
CA LEU A 365 15.08 -21.79 18.22
C LEU A 365 14.32 -21.17 19.38
N GLY A 366 13.64 -21.98 20.20
CA GLY A 366 12.78 -21.48 21.28
C GLY A 366 13.53 -20.62 22.30
N SER A 367 12.94 -19.44 22.59
CA SER A 367 13.29 -18.45 23.62
C SER A 367 14.78 -18.21 23.90
N THR A 368 15.26 -17.04 23.49
CA THR A 368 16.43 -16.32 24.05
C THR A 368 17.71 -17.15 24.18
N ALA A 369 18.19 -17.75 23.09
CA ALA A 369 19.62 -18.05 23.02
C ALA A 369 20.36 -16.71 22.87
N THR A 370 21.04 -16.25 23.93
CA THR A 370 21.90 -15.04 23.89
C THR A 370 23.36 -15.35 23.55
N ASP A 371 23.69 -16.64 23.41
CA ASP A 371 25.01 -17.16 23.02
C ASP A 371 24.87 -18.63 22.55
N GLY A 372 25.88 -19.16 21.87
CA GLY A 372 26.00 -20.56 21.49
C GLY A 372 26.12 -20.81 19.99
N THR A 373 26.17 -22.10 19.63
CA THR A 373 26.25 -22.55 18.24
C THR A 373 25.32 -23.73 17.98
N PHE A 374 24.87 -23.88 16.74
CA PHE A 374 24.10 -25.03 16.28
C PHE A 374 24.75 -25.66 15.04
N ARG A 375 24.30 -26.86 14.66
CA ARG A 375 24.73 -27.56 13.45
C ARG A 375 23.50 -28.07 12.71
N LEU A 376 23.52 -27.97 11.38
CA LEU A 376 22.49 -28.52 10.52
C LEU A 376 23.00 -29.85 9.94
N THR A 377 22.19 -30.91 10.02
CA THR A 377 22.48 -32.19 9.37
C THR A 377 21.41 -32.47 8.32
N TYR A 378 21.83 -32.65 7.08
CA TYR A 378 20.96 -33.01 5.97
C TYR A 378 21.65 -34.06 5.11
N ASP A 379 20.92 -35.14 4.80
CA ASP A 379 21.40 -36.26 3.97
C ASP A 379 22.80 -36.78 4.38
N GLY A 380 22.99 -37.00 5.68
CA GLY A 380 24.25 -37.51 6.25
C GLY A 380 25.41 -36.50 6.29
N HIS A 381 25.23 -35.28 5.78
CA HIS A 381 26.21 -34.21 5.84
C HIS A 381 25.86 -33.24 6.96
N THR A 382 26.84 -32.89 7.80
CA THR A 382 26.63 -31.98 8.93
C THR A 382 27.53 -30.76 8.79
N THR A 383 26.96 -29.56 8.97
CA THR A 383 27.71 -28.30 8.98
C THR A 383 28.75 -28.25 10.11
N ALA A 384 29.71 -27.32 9.99
CA ALA A 384 30.46 -26.85 11.14
C ALA A 384 29.53 -26.14 12.14
N ASN A 385 30.06 -25.75 13.30
CA ASN A 385 29.31 -24.93 14.26
C ASN A 385 28.94 -23.58 13.63
N ILE A 386 27.66 -23.24 13.65
CA ILE A 386 27.09 -21.97 13.17
C ILE A 386 26.65 -21.18 14.41
N ASN A 387 27.03 -19.91 14.50
CA ASN A 387 26.62 -19.06 15.62
C ASN A 387 25.10 -18.89 15.67
N TYR A 388 24.55 -18.76 16.88
CA TYR A 388 23.12 -18.61 17.10
C TYR A 388 22.51 -17.38 16.38
N ASP A 389 23.31 -16.34 16.11
CA ASP A 389 22.95 -15.07 15.47
C ASP A 389 23.34 -14.98 13.97
N ALA A 390 23.73 -16.11 13.37
CA ALA A 390 24.21 -16.13 11.98
C ALA A 390 23.16 -15.61 10.98
N THR A 391 23.60 -14.83 10.00
CA THR A 391 22.75 -14.36 8.90
C THR A 391 22.37 -15.49 7.95
N THR A 392 21.31 -15.28 7.15
CA THR A 392 20.90 -16.25 6.11
C THR A 392 22.02 -16.55 5.13
N GLU A 393 22.85 -15.56 4.77
CA GLU A 393 24.03 -15.77 3.92
C GLU A 393 25.10 -16.62 4.61
N GLN A 394 25.33 -16.40 5.91
CA GLN A 394 26.29 -17.18 6.69
C GLN A 394 25.83 -18.64 6.84
N ILE A 395 24.53 -18.87 7.05
CA ILE A 395 23.94 -20.20 7.12
C ILE A 395 24.02 -20.88 5.74
N GLN A 396 23.67 -20.17 4.66
CA GLN A 396 23.78 -20.68 3.29
C GLN A 396 25.22 -21.07 2.94
N ALA A 397 26.19 -20.24 3.33
CA ALA A 397 27.61 -20.52 3.14
C ALA A 397 28.08 -21.73 3.95
N ALA A 398 27.63 -21.87 5.20
CA ALA A 398 27.97 -23.01 6.06
C ALA A 398 27.41 -24.34 5.51
N MET A 399 26.20 -24.32 4.93
CA MET A 399 25.60 -25.49 4.27
C MET A 399 26.38 -25.87 3.00
N ALA A 400 26.71 -24.88 2.15
CA ALA A 400 27.50 -25.12 0.94
C ALA A 400 28.89 -25.69 1.27
N ALA A 401 29.55 -25.18 2.31
CA ALA A 401 30.84 -25.68 2.78
C ALA A 401 30.78 -27.13 3.31
N ALA A 402 29.61 -27.56 3.79
CA ALA A 402 29.36 -28.92 4.26
C ALA A 402 28.97 -29.90 3.14
N GLY A 403 28.91 -29.44 1.88
CA GLY A 403 28.46 -30.24 0.74
C GLY A 403 26.94 -30.37 0.64
N ILE A 404 26.18 -29.65 1.47
CA ILE A 404 24.72 -29.61 1.39
C ILE A 404 24.35 -28.62 0.28
N SER A 405 23.69 -29.13 -0.77
CA SER A 405 23.35 -28.35 -1.98
C SER A 405 21.87 -28.53 -2.36
N GLY A 406 21.35 -27.62 -3.20
CA GLY A 406 19.94 -27.65 -3.60
C GLY A 406 18.95 -27.12 -2.55
N ILE A 407 19.44 -26.51 -1.47
CA ILE A 407 18.63 -25.84 -0.44
C ILE A 407 18.90 -24.34 -0.50
N THR A 408 17.83 -23.54 -0.48
CA THR A 408 17.88 -22.08 -0.38
C THR A 408 17.45 -21.65 1.01
N VAL A 409 18.29 -20.85 1.68
CA VAL A 409 18.05 -20.29 3.01
C VAL A 409 17.49 -18.88 2.86
N GLY A 410 16.41 -18.57 3.57
CA GLY A 410 15.75 -17.26 3.59
C GLY A 410 15.07 -16.96 4.93
N GLY A 411 14.54 -15.76 5.10
CA GLY A 411 13.94 -15.25 6.33
C GLY A 411 14.83 -14.27 7.10
N ASP A 412 14.35 -13.81 8.26
CA ASP A 412 15.09 -12.93 9.16
C ASP A 412 16.14 -13.73 9.96
N LYS A 413 17.07 -13.05 10.64
CA LYS A 413 18.10 -13.74 11.43
C LYS A 413 17.44 -14.61 12.50
N LEU A 414 18.03 -15.76 12.80
CA LEU A 414 17.50 -16.70 13.80
C LEU A 414 17.32 -16.10 15.21
N SER A 415 17.95 -14.96 15.49
CA SER A 415 17.82 -14.20 16.73
C SER A 415 16.56 -13.32 16.81
N GLU A 416 15.77 -13.18 15.74
CA GLU A 416 14.67 -12.22 15.62
C GLU A 416 13.25 -12.85 15.60
N ASN A 417 13.04 -13.99 16.27
CA ASN A 417 11.69 -14.48 16.62
C ASN A 417 11.58 -14.95 18.07
#